data_AF-A0AAJ1UKQ6-F1
#
_entry.id   AF-A0AAJ1UKQ6-F1
#
_cell.length_a   1.000
_cell.length_b   1.000
_cell.length_c   1.000
_cell.angle_alpha   90.00
_cell.angle_beta   90.00
_cell.angle_gamma   90.00
#
_symmetry.space_group_name_H-M   'P 1'
#
loop_
_entity.id
_entity.type
_entity.pdbx_description
1 polymer ?
#
loop_
_entity_poly.entity_id
_entity_poly.type
_entity_poly.pdbx_seq_one_letter_code
_entity_poly.pdbx_strand_id
1 'polypeptide(L)'
;MTRGGRNVAVTDVQPRLTRAGADAQGAAAVLLTVSDFNGDGVPDLQVWQDNNGVYNVPVHAFYLFDAKFNRYVRAKALEAAIGGRDIDHIDNGRFVLRAKVSPCAREDKVIQLRGTGPRTLLQRRYDTCRGEAPTESDLLK
;
A
#
# COMPACT_ATOMS: atom_id res chain seq x y z
N MET A 1 -24.91 33.98 21.71
CA MET A 1 -24.36 32.67 22.12
C MET A 1 -23.97 31.90 20.88
N THR A 2 -22.69 31.64 20.67
CA THR A 2 -22.17 30.83 19.56
C THR A 2 -21.88 29.41 20.04
N ARG A 3 -22.42 28.40 19.35
CA ARG A 3 -21.81 27.06 19.31
C ARG A 3 -21.81 26.63 17.85
N GLY A 4 -20.71 26.98 17.18
CA GLY A 4 -20.52 26.88 15.74
C GLY A 4 -20.67 25.45 15.25
N GLY A 5 -21.52 25.29 14.23
CA GLY A 5 -21.42 24.17 13.32
C GLY A 5 -20.02 24.18 12.73
N ARG A 6 -19.23 23.15 13.04
CA ARG A 6 -17.99 22.91 12.32
C ARG A 6 -18.41 22.52 10.91
N ASN A 7 -18.28 23.47 9.98
CA ASN A 7 -18.20 23.16 8.58
C ASN A 7 -17.16 22.04 8.45
N VAL A 8 -17.57 20.88 7.96
CA VAL A 8 -16.63 19.88 7.47
C VAL A 8 -16.00 20.52 6.24
N ALA A 9 -14.87 21.20 6.45
CA ALA A 9 -14.02 21.60 5.37
C ALA A 9 -13.46 20.31 4.79
N VAL A 10 -14.00 19.90 3.65
CA VAL A 10 -13.25 19.08 2.72
C VAL A 10 -12.07 19.95 2.30
N THR A 11 -10.96 19.88 3.04
CA THR A 11 -9.71 20.56 2.66
C THR A 11 -9.00 19.78 1.57
N ASP A 12 -9.72 18.99 0.75
CA ASP A 12 -9.23 18.34 -0.47
C ASP A 12 -8.84 19.42 -1.48
N VAL A 13 -7.72 20.08 -1.22
CA VAL A 13 -6.74 20.20 -2.27
C VAL A 13 -6.25 18.77 -2.49
N GLN A 14 -6.92 18.06 -3.40
CA GLN A 14 -6.29 16.93 -4.08
C GLN A 14 -4.89 17.40 -4.47
N PRO A 15 -3.82 16.65 -4.15
CA PRO A 15 -2.49 17.04 -4.57
C PRO A 15 -2.54 17.27 -6.08
N ARG A 16 -2.27 18.50 -6.52
CA ARG A 16 -2.04 18.76 -7.93
C ARG A 16 -0.75 18.05 -8.29
N LEU A 17 -0.88 16.87 -8.91
CA LEU A 17 0.18 16.28 -9.69
C LEU A 17 0.49 17.24 -10.83
N THR A 18 1.40 18.16 -10.55
CA THR A 18 1.85 19.12 -11.55
C THR A 18 2.86 18.36 -12.39
N ARG A 19 2.59 18.26 -13.69
CA ARG A 19 3.55 17.76 -14.67
C ARG A 19 4.90 18.47 -14.41
N ALA A 20 5.94 17.71 -14.07
CA ALA A 20 7.25 18.24 -13.78
C ALA A 20 7.89 18.77 -15.07
N GLY A 21 7.57 20.01 -15.43
CA GLY A 21 8.11 20.71 -16.60
C GLY A 21 7.13 20.82 -17.78
N ALA A 22 7.27 21.90 -18.54
CA ALA A 22 6.46 22.21 -19.73
C ALA A 22 6.54 21.10 -20.80
N ASP A 23 7.60 20.28 -20.76
CA ASP A 23 7.88 19.20 -21.72
C ASP A 23 7.86 17.80 -21.10
N ALA A 24 7.34 17.61 -19.88
CA ALA A 24 7.18 16.25 -19.35
C ALA A 24 6.04 15.53 -20.11
N GLN A 25 6.40 14.80 -21.17
CA GLN A 25 5.53 13.77 -21.72
C GLN A 25 5.54 12.62 -20.71
N GLY A 26 4.53 12.57 -19.83
CA GLY A 26 4.27 11.34 -19.08
C GLY A 26 3.97 10.25 -20.10
N ALA A 27 4.91 9.33 -20.32
CA ALA A 27 4.78 8.25 -21.31
C ALA A 27 3.62 7.29 -20.98
N ALA A 28 3.14 7.30 -19.73
CA ALA A 28 1.99 6.56 -19.25
C ALA A 28 1.32 7.32 -18.09
N ALA A 29 -0.01 7.17 -17.97
CA ALA A 29 -0.72 7.56 -16.75
C ALA A 29 -0.29 6.61 -15.61
N VAL A 30 0.26 7.17 -14.53
CA VAL A 30 0.65 6.39 -13.35
C VAL A 30 -0.50 6.38 -12.36
N LEU A 31 -0.93 5.18 -11.96
CA LEU A 31 -1.94 5.03 -10.91
C LEU A 31 -1.35 5.47 -9.57
N LEU A 32 -2.04 6.40 -8.90
CA LEU A 32 -1.70 6.94 -7.60
C LEU A 32 -2.88 6.70 -6.63
N THR A 33 -2.55 6.21 -5.44
CA THR A 33 -3.49 6.15 -4.30
C THR A 33 -2.98 7.07 -3.19
N VAL A 34 -3.90 7.80 -2.57
CA VAL A 34 -3.64 8.67 -1.41
C VAL A 34 -4.48 8.15 -0.24
N SER A 35 -3.85 7.79 0.87
CA SER A 35 -4.50 7.24 2.06
C SER A 35 -3.57 7.36 3.26
N ASP A 36 -4.10 7.38 4.48
CA ASP A 36 -3.30 7.17 5.70
C ASP A 36 -2.97 5.67 5.84
N PHE A 37 -1.77 5.27 5.41
CA PHE A 37 -1.36 3.86 5.41
C PHE A 37 -0.76 3.43 6.73
N ASN A 38 -0.23 4.36 7.54
CA ASN A 38 0.47 4.03 8.78
C ASN A 38 -0.37 4.29 10.05
N GLY A 39 -1.52 4.94 9.90
CA GLY A 39 -2.48 5.28 10.96
C GLY A 39 -2.09 6.51 11.79
N ASP A 40 -1.28 7.43 11.26
CA ASP A 40 -0.84 8.64 11.96
C ASP A 40 -1.77 9.85 11.75
N GLY A 41 -2.82 9.69 10.93
CA GLY A 41 -3.80 10.71 10.61
C GLY A 41 -3.40 11.64 9.46
N VAL A 42 -2.27 11.38 8.78
CA VAL A 42 -1.80 12.19 7.65
C VAL A 42 -1.79 11.37 6.35
N PRO A 43 -2.22 11.95 5.21
CA PRO A 43 -2.25 11.20 3.95
C PRO A 43 -0.85 10.85 3.39
N ASP A 44 -0.64 9.57 3.15
CA ASP A 44 0.52 8.98 2.48
C ASP A 44 0.25 8.73 0.99
N LEU A 45 1.27 8.30 0.24
CA LEU A 45 1.18 8.00 -1.20
C LEU A 45 1.59 6.56 -1.52
N GLN A 46 0.84 5.93 -2.43
CA GLN A 46 1.20 4.70 -3.12
C GLN A 46 1.22 4.97 -4.62
N VAL A 47 2.37 4.72 -5.25
CA VAL A 47 2.62 5.01 -6.66
C VAL A 47 2.89 3.72 -7.38
N TRP A 48 2.07 3.38 -8.39
CA TRP A 48 2.37 2.27 -9.30
C TRP A 48 3.71 2.49 -10.01
N GLN A 49 4.51 1.43 -10.12
CA GLN A 49 5.82 1.47 -10.78
C GLN A 49 5.79 0.69 -12.09
N ASP A 50 5.58 -0.62 -11.99
CA ASP A 50 5.55 -1.56 -13.10
C ASP A 50 4.79 -2.83 -12.70
N ASN A 51 4.83 -3.86 -13.54
CA ASN A 51 4.25 -5.17 -13.27
C ASN A 51 5.33 -6.25 -13.12
N ASN A 52 6.50 -5.92 -12.55
CA ASN A 52 7.61 -6.87 -12.36
C ASN A 52 7.57 -7.57 -10.98
N GLY A 53 6.39 -7.61 -10.35
CA GLY A 53 6.17 -8.33 -9.11
C GLY A 53 6.16 -9.85 -9.30
N VAL A 54 5.93 -10.58 -8.21
CA VAL A 54 5.82 -12.04 -8.23
C VAL A 54 4.68 -12.45 -9.16
N TYR A 55 5.02 -13.14 -10.24
CA TYR A 55 4.06 -13.59 -11.27
C TYR A 55 3.39 -12.44 -12.04
N ASN A 56 4.17 -11.40 -12.34
CA ASN A 56 3.76 -10.22 -13.11
C ASN A 56 2.67 -9.36 -12.45
N VAL A 57 2.60 -9.39 -11.12
CA VAL A 57 1.70 -8.52 -10.36
C VAL A 57 2.27 -7.10 -10.25
N PRO A 58 1.43 -6.08 -10.00
CA PRO A 58 1.88 -4.70 -9.84
C PRO A 58 2.89 -4.51 -8.70
N VAL A 59 3.89 -3.65 -8.94
CA VAL A 59 4.83 -3.17 -7.92
C VAL A 59 4.52 -1.71 -7.63
N HIS A 60 4.54 -1.36 -6.34
CA HIS A 60 4.29 0.00 -5.88
C HIS A 60 5.46 0.55 -5.07
N ALA A 61 5.74 1.84 -5.25
CA ALA A 61 6.51 2.60 -4.29
C ALA A 61 5.57 3.24 -3.27
N PHE A 62 6.01 3.29 -2.02
CA PHE A 62 5.25 3.92 -0.94
C PHE A 62 6.01 5.10 -0.38
N TYR A 63 5.31 6.21 -0.16
CA TYR A 63 5.87 7.39 0.48
C TYR A 63 5.03 7.75 1.68
N LEU A 64 5.64 7.67 2.86
CA LEU A 64 4.99 8.08 4.10
C LEU A 64 5.25 9.55 4.34
N PHE A 65 4.23 10.28 4.76
CA PHE A 65 4.39 11.70 5.04
C PHE A 65 5.04 11.92 6.40
N ASP A 66 6.21 12.55 6.41
CA ASP A 66 6.88 12.97 7.63
C ASP A 66 6.40 14.36 8.03
N ALA A 67 5.41 14.41 8.93
CA ALA A 67 4.80 15.66 9.39
C ALA A 67 5.79 16.57 10.13
N LYS A 68 6.83 16.01 10.76
CA LYS A 68 7.85 16.80 11.47
C LYS A 68 8.70 17.60 10.50
N PHE A 69 9.01 17.02 9.34
CA PHE A 69 9.87 17.63 8.33
C PHE A 69 9.11 18.10 7.07
N ASN A 70 7.78 18.02 7.09
CA ASN A 70 6.87 18.42 6.01
C ASN A 70 7.29 17.86 4.63
N ARG A 71 7.55 16.55 4.56
CA ARG A 71 8.01 15.90 3.32
C ARG A 71 7.59 14.44 3.23
N TYR A 72 7.43 13.96 2.01
CA TYR A 72 7.26 12.55 1.71
C TYR A 72 8.60 11.80 1.78
N VAL A 73 8.63 10.68 2.49
CA VAL A 73 9.80 9.81 2.65
C VAL A 73 9.48 8.42 2.11
N ARG A 74 10.32 7.91 1.19
CA ARG A 74 10.12 6.60 0.59
C ARG A 74 10.26 5.47 1.63
N ALA A 75 9.22 4.66 1.77
CA ALA A 75 9.14 3.56 2.74
C ALA A 75 9.76 2.27 2.21
N LYS A 76 11.07 2.29 1.96
CA LYS A 76 11.80 1.13 1.43
C LYS A 76 11.64 -0.14 2.27
N ALA A 77 11.53 0.00 3.59
CA ALA A 77 11.29 -1.14 4.48
C ALA A 77 9.93 -1.80 4.21
N LEU A 78 8.88 -1.00 3.99
CA LEU A 78 7.55 -1.50 3.62
C LEU A 78 7.59 -2.16 2.24
N GLU A 79 8.20 -1.52 1.25
CA GLU A 79 8.37 -2.07 -0.10
C GLU A 79 9.08 -3.44 -0.06
N ALA A 80 10.17 -3.55 0.70
CA ALA A 80 10.90 -4.80 0.90
C ALA A 80 10.05 -5.86 1.64
N ALA A 81 9.25 -5.44 2.63
CA ALA A 81 8.40 -6.35 3.37
C ALA A 81 7.25 -6.90 2.50
N ILE A 82 6.66 -6.07 1.62
CA ILE A 82 5.69 -6.50 0.59
C ILE A 82 6.37 -7.51 -0.34
N GLY A 83 7.57 -7.16 -0.84
CA GLY A 83 8.41 -8.07 -1.62
C GLY A 83 7.80 -8.45 -2.96
N GLY A 84 7.12 -7.50 -3.62
CA GLY A 84 6.51 -7.68 -4.95
C GLY A 84 5.29 -8.61 -4.97
N ARG A 85 4.67 -8.88 -3.81
CA ARG A 85 3.40 -9.61 -3.73
C ARG A 85 2.24 -8.70 -4.12
N ASP A 86 1.18 -9.31 -4.62
CA ASP A 86 -0.06 -8.60 -4.91
C ASP A 86 -0.68 -8.09 -3.61
N ILE A 87 -1.22 -6.88 -3.65
CA ILE A 87 -1.91 -6.26 -2.51
C ILE A 87 -3.39 -6.51 -2.71
N ASP A 88 -3.92 -7.49 -1.98
CA ASP A 88 -5.34 -7.85 -2.03
C ASP A 88 -6.19 -6.69 -1.48
N HIS A 89 -5.83 -6.21 -0.29
CA HIS A 89 -6.39 -5.01 0.31
C HIS A 89 -5.50 -4.46 1.43
N ILE A 90 -5.79 -3.21 1.81
CA ILE A 90 -5.16 -2.53 2.94
C ILE A 90 -6.26 -2.03 3.87
N ASP A 91 -6.19 -2.39 5.15
CA ASP A 91 -7.15 -1.93 6.17
C ASP A 91 -6.42 -1.51 7.45
N ASN A 92 -6.60 -0.26 7.90
CA ASN A 92 -6.00 0.27 9.12
C ASN A 92 -4.48 -0.05 9.27
N GLY A 93 -3.74 0.18 8.18
CA GLY A 93 -2.31 -0.11 8.05
C GLY A 93 -1.94 -1.60 8.02
N ARG A 94 -2.92 -2.49 7.95
CA ARG A 94 -2.72 -3.92 7.70
C ARG A 94 -2.78 -4.18 6.20
N PHE A 95 -1.68 -4.68 5.66
CA PHE A 95 -1.55 -5.10 4.27
C PHE A 95 -1.80 -6.60 4.20
N VAL A 96 -2.84 -7.00 3.47
CA VAL A 96 -3.10 -8.41 3.14
C VAL A 96 -2.55 -8.65 1.74
N LEU A 97 -1.56 -9.54 1.67
CA LEU A 97 -0.77 -9.77 0.47
C LEU A 97 -0.93 -11.21 0.00
N ARG A 98 -1.01 -11.39 -1.32
CA ARG A 98 -1.09 -12.71 -1.95
C ARG A 98 -0.02 -12.85 -3.02
N ALA A 99 0.45 -14.07 -3.23
CA ALA A 99 1.39 -14.37 -4.29
C ALA A 99 1.14 -15.73 -4.91
N LYS A 100 1.13 -15.76 -6.24
CA LYS A 100 1.27 -16.97 -7.04
C LYS A 100 2.76 -17.23 -7.28
N VAL A 101 3.37 -18.12 -6.49
CA VAL A 101 4.82 -18.38 -6.63
C VAL A 101 5.14 -19.45 -7.68
N SER A 102 4.17 -20.31 -8.01
CA SER A 102 4.24 -21.27 -9.11
C SER A 102 2.81 -21.62 -9.58
N PRO A 103 2.60 -22.48 -10.60
CA PRO A 103 1.26 -22.92 -10.97
C PRO A 103 0.43 -23.41 -9.75
N CYS A 104 1.04 -24.23 -8.90
CA CYS A 104 0.40 -24.86 -7.73
C CYS A 104 0.60 -24.10 -6.42
N ALA A 105 1.78 -23.50 -6.20
CA ALA A 105 2.10 -22.90 -4.92
C ALA A 105 1.57 -21.46 -4.81
N ARG A 106 1.05 -21.15 -3.63
CA ARG A 106 0.57 -19.83 -3.24
C ARG A 106 1.23 -19.41 -1.93
N GLU A 107 1.33 -18.10 -1.72
CA GLU A 107 1.73 -17.52 -0.44
C GLU A 107 0.76 -16.42 -0.03
N ASP A 108 0.40 -16.41 1.25
CA ASP A 108 -0.27 -15.29 1.88
C ASP A 108 0.68 -14.64 2.88
N LYS A 109 0.65 -13.31 2.96
CA LYS A 109 1.42 -12.55 3.95
C LYS A 109 0.59 -11.40 4.49
N VAL A 110 0.62 -11.21 5.80
CA VAL A 110 -0.03 -10.07 6.45
C VAL A 110 1.04 -9.23 7.15
N ILE A 111 1.03 -7.93 6.87
CA ILE A 111 1.97 -6.97 7.44
C ILE A 111 1.17 -5.88 8.13
N GLN A 112 1.57 -5.51 9.34
CA GLN A 112 1.09 -4.29 9.99
C GLN A 112 2.15 -3.20 9.80
N LEU A 113 1.75 -2.08 9.23
CA LEU A 113 2.49 -0.84 9.24
C LEU A 113 2.01 0.03 10.41
N ARG A 114 2.96 0.54 11.20
CA ARG A 114 2.74 1.61 12.18
C ARG A 114 3.95 2.55 12.14
N GLY A 115 3.71 3.85 12.04
CA GLY A 115 4.77 4.81 11.73
C GLY A 115 5.54 4.39 10.47
N THR A 116 6.87 4.31 10.54
CA THR A 116 7.70 3.96 9.37
C THR A 116 8.06 2.47 9.26
N GLY A 117 7.72 1.66 10.27
CA GLY A 117 8.19 0.29 10.40
C GLY A 117 7.11 -0.75 10.09
N PRO A 118 7.30 -1.63 9.09
CA PRO A 118 6.43 -2.78 8.88
C PRO A 118 6.78 -3.93 9.83
N ARG A 119 5.75 -4.64 10.31
CA ARG A 119 5.87 -5.89 11.06
C ARG A 119 5.08 -6.99 10.36
N THR A 120 5.73 -8.09 10.01
CA THR A 120 5.03 -9.28 9.53
C THR A 120 4.23 -9.90 10.68
N LEU A 121 2.92 -10.04 10.49
CA LEU A 121 2.02 -10.72 11.41
C LEU A 121 1.87 -12.20 11.05
N LEU A 122 1.74 -12.47 9.75
CA LEU A 122 1.57 -13.82 9.21
C LEU A 122 2.33 -13.94 7.90
N GLN A 123 2.91 -15.12 7.67
CA GLN A 123 3.40 -15.54 6.38
C GLN A 123 3.19 -17.04 6.25
N ARG A 124 2.52 -17.45 5.17
CA ARG A 124 2.16 -18.85 4.94
C ARG A 124 2.33 -19.19 3.46
N ARG A 125 2.79 -20.41 3.19
CA ARG A 125 2.84 -20.99 1.85
C ARG A 125 2.00 -22.27 1.82
N TYR A 126 1.27 -22.50 0.74
CA TYR A 126 0.38 -23.65 0.58
C TYR A 126 0.33 -24.11 -0.89
N ASP A 127 -0.07 -25.37 -1.09
CA ASP A 127 -0.13 -26.04 -2.39
C ASP A 127 -1.57 -26.33 -2.83
N THR A 128 -2.06 -25.52 -3.76
CA THR A 128 -3.42 -25.65 -4.31
C THR A 128 -3.62 -26.93 -5.13
N CYS A 129 -2.56 -27.55 -5.66
CA CYS A 129 -2.64 -28.82 -6.37
C CYS A 129 -2.82 -30.01 -5.42
N ARG A 130 -2.58 -29.82 -4.11
CA ARG A 130 -2.93 -30.79 -3.05
C ARG A 130 -4.29 -30.51 -2.41
N GLY A 131 -5.05 -29.56 -2.96
CA GLY A 131 -6.35 -29.15 -2.41
C GLY A 131 -6.27 -28.21 -1.21
N GLU A 132 -5.09 -27.67 -0.89
CA GLU A 132 -4.94 -26.70 0.19
C GLU A 132 -5.53 -25.34 -0.23
N ALA A 133 -6.51 -24.85 0.50
CA ALA A 133 -7.14 -23.53 0.30
C ALA A 133 -7.50 -22.90 1.65
N PRO A 134 -6.55 -22.26 2.33
CA PRO A 134 -6.80 -21.54 3.57
C PRO A 134 -7.86 -20.46 3.41
N THR A 135 -8.65 -20.20 4.46
CA THR A 135 -9.69 -19.17 4.42
C THR A 135 -9.14 -17.79 4.80
N GLU A 136 -9.87 -16.74 4.47
CA GLU A 136 -9.53 -15.36 4.86
C GLU A 136 -9.53 -15.19 6.39
N SER A 137 -10.39 -15.92 7.10
CA SER A 137 -10.35 -16.04 8.57
C SER A 137 -9.04 -16.61 9.10
N ASP A 138 -8.27 -17.34 8.29
CA ASP A 138 -6.94 -17.83 8.67
C ASP A 138 -5.81 -16.82 8.39
N LEU A 139 -6.14 -15.64 7.86
CA LEU A 139 -5.22 -14.51 7.69
C LEU A 139 -5.36 -13.46 8.79
N LEU A 140 -6.50 -13.47 9.52
CA LEU A 140 -6.88 -12.45 10.49
C LEU A 140 -6.81 -12.92 11.95
N LYS A 141 -6.38 -14.17 12.20
CA LYS A 141 -6.07 -14.72 13.53
C LYS A 141 -4.65 -14.35 13.96
#